data_AF-A0A546XRU6-F1
#
_entry.id   AF-A0A546XRU6-F1
#
_cell.length_a   1.000
_cell.length_b   1.000
_cell.length_c   1.000
_cell.angle_alpha   90.00
_cell.angle_beta   90.00
_cell.angle_gamma   90.00
#
_symmetry.space_group_name_H-M   'P 1'
#
loop_
_entity.id
_entity.type
_entity.pdbx_description
1 polymer ?
#
loop_
_entity_poly.entity_id
_entity_poly.type
_entity_poly.pdbx_seq_one_letter_code
_entity_poly.pdbx_strand_id
1 'polypeptide(L)' 'MEIIDVNRNGQSPDGETYDQVAAPYPVEMGYMVNVAVKLRYPNGKLRNGNKVMITPKGMEFFQREMPLSIRNTTGGAQ' A
#
# COMPACT_ATOMS: atom_id res chain seq x y z
N MET A 1 10.51 -1.64 -13.98
CA MET A 1 10.41 -0.60 -12.95
C MET A 1 9.21 0.26 -13.30
N GLU A 2 8.17 0.22 -12.48
CA GLU A 2 6.89 0.94 -12.70
C GLU A 2 7.10 2.46 -12.56
N ILE A 3 6.43 3.25 -13.40
CA ILE A 3 6.38 4.71 -13.30
C ILE A 3 4.99 5.10 -12.84
N ILE A 4 4.90 5.86 -11.75
CA ILE A 4 3.63 6.32 -11.18
C ILE A 4 3.55 7.84 -11.28
N ASP A 5 2.44 8.33 -11.82
CA ASP A 5 2.13 9.74 -11.87
C ASP A 5 1.66 10.23 -10.52
N VAL A 6 2.28 11.29 -10.02
CA VAL A 6 1.96 11.87 -8.71
C VAL A 6 1.73 13.38 -8.82
N ASN A 7 0.96 13.91 -7.88
CA ASN A 7 0.77 15.35 -7.71
C ASN A 7 2.04 16.00 -7.12
N ARG A 8 1.99 17.31 -6.90
CA ARG A 8 3.12 18.06 -6.31
C ARG A 8 3.52 17.58 -4.90
N ASN A 9 2.62 16.91 -4.20
CA ASN A 9 2.83 16.35 -2.87
C ASN A 9 3.32 14.89 -2.92
N GLY A 10 3.51 14.30 -4.10
CA GLY A 10 3.96 12.91 -4.22
C GLY A 10 2.86 11.85 -4.06
N GLN A 11 1.58 12.26 -4.13
CA GLN A 11 0.43 11.35 -4.06
C GLN A 11 -0.09 11.03 -5.46
N SER A 12 -0.46 9.79 -5.73
CA SER A 12 -1.15 9.38 -6.96
C SER A 12 -2.61 9.86 -7.01
N PRO A 13 -3.27 9.72 -8.18
CA PRO A 13 -4.69 10.08 -8.34
C PRO A 13 -5.67 9.33 -7.43
N ASP A 14 -5.31 8.12 -6.98
CA ASP A 14 -6.07 7.31 -6.02
C ASP A 14 -5.77 7.65 -4.55
N GLY A 15 -4.86 8.60 -4.30
CA GLY A 15 -4.48 9.04 -2.97
C GLY A 15 -3.38 8.21 -2.30
N GLU A 16 -2.79 7.23 -2.98
CA GLU A 16 -1.66 6.48 -2.44
C GLU A 16 -0.38 7.35 -2.34
N THR A 17 0.47 7.01 -1.37
CA THR A 17 1.79 7.63 -1.14
C THR A 17 2.89 6.60 -1.33
N TYR A 18 3.95 6.97 -2.05
CA TYR A 18 5.05 6.07 -2.43
C TYR A 18 6.39 6.43 -1.80
N ASP A 19 6.35 7.08 -0.65
CA ASP A 19 7.51 7.40 0.19
C ASP A 19 7.57 6.51 1.45
N GLN A 20 6.60 5.62 1.61
CA GLN A 20 6.52 4.68 2.73
C GLN A 20 7.38 3.44 2.49
N VAL A 21 7.82 2.85 3.60
CA VAL A 21 8.57 1.59 3.61
C VAL A 21 7.82 0.62 4.51
N ALA A 22 7.64 -0.61 4.02
CA ALA A 22 7.04 -1.68 4.80
C ALA A 22 7.84 -1.90 6.08
N ALA A 23 7.14 -2.10 7.20
CA ALA A 23 7.79 -2.36 8.48
C ALA A 23 8.69 -3.61 8.40
N PRO A 24 9.84 -3.64 9.10
CA PRO A 24 10.80 -4.75 9.01
C PRO A 24 10.18 -6.12 9.32
N TYR A 25 9.36 -6.20 10.36
CA TYR A 25 8.76 -7.45 10.81
C TYR A 25 7.80 -8.08 9.77
N PRO A 26 6.81 -7.37 9.20
CA PRO A 26 6.01 -7.88 8.08
C PRO A 26 6.82 -8.29 6.86
N VAL A 27 7.95 -7.63 6.58
CA VAL A 27 8.84 -8.00 5.47
C VAL A 27 9.56 -9.30 5.76
N GLU A 28 10.15 -9.45 6.95
CA GLU A 28 10.83 -10.68 7.39
C GLU A 28 9.90 -11.89 7.37
N MET A 29 8.65 -11.69 7.80
CA MET A 29 7.61 -12.73 7.77
C MET A 29 7.07 -13.02 6.36
N GLY A 30 7.45 -12.23 5.37
CA GLY A 30 7.01 -12.35 3.98
C GLY A 30 5.56 -11.91 3.75
N TYR A 31 4.99 -11.09 4.63
CA TYR A 31 3.64 -10.54 4.52
C TYR A 31 3.58 -9.28 3.66
N MET A 32 4.66 -8.52 3.61
CA MET A 32 4.77 -7.30 2.80
C MET A 32 6.09 -7.26 2.04
N VAL A 33 6.10 -6.53 0.93
CA VAL A 33 7.31 -6.26 0.15
C VAL A 33 7.38 -4.78 -0.25
N ASN A 34 8.61 -4.30 -0.41
CA ASN A 34 8.92 -2.96 -0.91
C ASN A 34 9.31 -3.06 -2.38
N VAL A 35 8.52 -2.46 -3.27
CA VAL A 35 8.78 -2.46 -4.71
C VAL A 35 9.29 -1.09 -5.13
N ALA A 36 10.50 -1.05 -5.70
CA ALA A 36 11.06 0.20 -6.21
C ALA A 36 10.26 0.73 -7.41
N VAL A 37 9.84 1.99 -7.32
CA VAL A 37 9.08 2.70 -8.37
C VAL A 37 9.74 4.03 -8.74
N LYS A 38 9.35 4.58 -9.89
CA LYS A 38 9.69 5.95 -10.30
C LYS A 38 8.45 6.83 -10.18
N LEU A 39 8.59 7.96 -9.51
CA LEU A 39 7.52 8.95 -9.35
C LEU A 39 7.70 10.05 -10.39
N ARG A 40 6.70 10.27 -11.23
CA ARG A 40 6.66 11.36 -12.21
C ARG A 40 5.78 12.49 -11.69
N TYR A 41 6.41 13.63 -11.41
CA TYR A 41 5.74 14.83 -10.93
C TYR A 41 5.18 15.65 -12.10
N PRO A 42 4.25 16.61 -11.85
CA PRO A 42 3.62 17.39 -12.92
C PRO A 42 4.59 18.26 -13.73
N ASN A 43 5.77 18.54 -13.18
CA ASN A 43 6.85 19.25 -13.87
C ASN A 43 7.75 18.32 -14.72
N GLY A 44 7.37 17.04 -14.88
CA GLY A 44 8.14 16.04 -15.61
C GLY A 44 9.33 15.46 -14.84
N LYS A 45 9.60 15.92 -13.61
CA LYS A 45 10.71 15.40 -12.80
C LYS A 45 10.43 13.97 -12.37
N LEU A 46 11.45 13.11 -12.50
CA LEU A 46 11.43 11.75 -11.99
C LEU A 46 12.17 11.65 -10.65
N ARG A 47 11.60 10.94 -9.67
CA ARG A 47 12.27 10.57 -8.42
C ARG A 47 12.12 9.09 -8.14
N ASN A 48 13.04 8.52 -7.37
CA ASN A 48 12.86 7.17 -6.84
C ASN A 48 11.83 7.22 -5.71
N GLY A 49 10.96 6.22 -5.67
CA GLY A 49 10.01 5.97 -4.60
C GLY A 49 9.91 4.49 -4.33
N ASN A 50 9.00 4.14 -3.44
CA ASN A 50 8.78 2.79 -2.99
C ASN A 50 7.28 2.51 -2.82
N LYS A 51 6.83 1.40 -3.38
CA LYS A 51 5.44 0.93 -3.28
C LYS A 51 5.40 -0.23 -2.32
N VAL A 52 4.66 -0.08 -1.23
CA VAL A 52 4.43 -1.15 -0.26
C VAL A 52 3.31 -2.05 -0.79
N MET A 53 3.59 -3.34 -0.93
CA MET A 53 2.59 -4.32 -1.37
C MET A 53 2.42 -5.41 -0.33
N ILE A 54 1.18 -5.83 -0.11
CA ILE A 54 0.85 -7.00 0.70
C ILE A 54 0.96 -8.24 -0.18
N THR A 55 1.67 -9.27 0.29
CA THR A 55 1.78 -10.54 -0.41
C THR A 55 0.53 -11.39 -0.21
N PRO A 56 0.29 -12.44 -1.03
CA PRO A 56 -0.81 -13.39 -0.76
C PRO A 56 -0.78 -13.95 0.67
N LYS A 57 0.42 -14.28 1.17
CA LYS A 57 0.63 -14.73 2.57
C LYS A 57 0.23 -13.66 3.58
N GLY A 58 0.57 -12.40 3.32
CA GLY A 58 0.15 -11.26 4.15
C GLY A 58 -1.36 -11.08 4.16
N MET A 59 -2.00 -11.19 2.99
CA MET A 59 -3.46 -11.13 2.87
C MET A 59 -4.13 -12.22 3.70
N GLU A 60 -3.65 -13.46 3.64
CA GLU A 60 -4.15 -14.57 4.46
C GLU A 60 -3.97 -14.30 5.97
N PHE A 61 -2.82 -13.76 6.38
CA PHE A 61 -2.54 -13.42 7.77
C PHE A 61 -3.49 -12.32 8.28
N PHE A 62 -3.60 -11.20 7.56
CA PHE A 62 -4.49 -10.10 7.96
C PHE A 62 -5.97 -10.51 7.97
N GLN A 63 -6.39 -11.41 7.07
CA GLN A 63 -7.75 -11.96 7.09
C GLN A 63 -8.05 -12.85 8.30
N ARG A 64 -7.03 -13.47 8.91
CA ARG A 64 -7.15 -14.31 10.12
C ARG A 64 -7.07 -13.48 11.41
N GLU A 65 -6.20 -12.49 11.43
CA GLU A 65 -5.99 -11.59 12.58
C GLU A 65 -7.10 -10.54 12.74
N MET A 66 -7.80 -10.18 11.66
CA MET A 66 -8.97 -9.30 11.76
C MET A 66 -10.10 -10.00 12.54
N PRO A 67 -10.57 -9.44 13.67
CA PRO A 67 -11.65 -10.04 14.44
C PRO A 67 -12.93 -10.09 13.60
N LEU A 68 -13.68 -11.19 13.75
CA LEU A 68 -14.99 -11.43 13.10
C LEU A 68 -16.01 -10.30 13.34
N SER A 69 -15.79 -9.43 14.32
CA SER A 69 -16.63 -8.27 14.65
C SER A 69 -16.76 -7.23 13.53
N ILE A 70 -15.88 -7.25 12.53
CA ILE A 70 -15.94 -6.32 11.37
C ILE A 70 -16.62 -6.97 10.14
N ARG A 71 -16.89 -8.29 10.18
CA ARG A 71 -17.51 -9.03 9.06
C ARG A 71 -19.04 -8.98 9.04
N ASN A 72 -19.69 -8.48 10.09
CA ASN A 72 -21.14 -8.22 10.11
C ASN A 72 -21.40 -6.72 9.97
N THR A 73 -21.36 -6.21 8.74
CA THR A 73 -22.21 -5.08 8.36
C THR A 73 -23.49 -5.62 7.72
N THR A 74 -24.16 -6.59 8.35
CA THR A 74 -25.61 -6.66 8.21
C THR A 74 -26.11 -5.41 8.93
N GLY A 75 -26.57 -4.43 8.15
CA GLY A 75 -27.11 -3.19 8.69
C GLY A 75 -28.08 -3.50 9.82
N GLY A 76 -27.75 -3.03 11.01
CA GLY A 76 -28.75 -2.68 12.00
C GLY A 76 -29.56 -1.52 11.43
N ALA A 77 -30.47 -1.84 10.51
CA ALA A 77 -31.64 -1.03 10.30
C ALA A 77 -32.53 -1.23 11.53
N GLN A 78 -32.93 -0.10 12.06
CA GLN A 78 -33.80 0.14 13.20
C GLN A 78 -35.09 -0.68 13.17
#